data_AF-A0A6M4JMS9-F1
#
_entry.id   AF-A0A6M4JMS9-F1
#
_cell.length_a   1.000
_cell.length_b   1.000
_cell.length_c   1.000
_cell.angle_alpha   90.00
_cell.angle_beta   90.00
_cell.angle_gamma   90.00
#
_symmetry.space_group_name_H-M   'P 1'
#
loop_
_entity.id
_entity.type
_entity.pdbx_description
1 polymer ?
#
loop_
_entity_poly.entity_id
_entity_poly.type
_entity_poly.pdbx_seq_one_letter_code
_entity_poly.pdbx_strand_id
1 'polypeptide(L)'
;MAIDFAKLRDPEWKKQWADERKERERLLEEQETLRKKTVCFTGHRPNKLGGYDMKNPKMLKLKDKLLEVIEELIIKEEKSRFITGGALGTDQAACWCVHILKKKFPHIKNIIATPFKEQDKVWSADQKMWYKRMLDVADEIVNVEELDKYKVNGDKPGEFSPAKMQKRNEYMIDHSETIVAVYDGSKSGTRNCLYYARKTYLGHQIWRLHPDFNFELDITYFVG
;
A
#
# COMPACT_ATOMS: atom_id res chain seq x y z
N MET A 1 -10.43 -28.94 -3.89
CA MET A 1 -10.03 -30.16 -3.17
C MET A 1 -11.26 -31.03 -3.00
N ALA A 2 -11.22 -32.29 -3.47
CA ALA A 2 -12.31 -33.23 -3.22
C ALA A 2 -12.35 -33.55 -1.72
N ILE A 3 -13.53 -33.47 -1.10
CA ILE A 3 -13.72 -33.85 0.30
C ILE A 3 -13.67 -35.38 0.36
N ASP A 4 -12.66 -35.92 1.03
CA ASP A 4 -12.58 -37.35 1.30
C ASP A 4 -13.52 -37.69 2.46
N PHE A 5 -14.73 -38.15 2.11
CA PHE A 5 -15.79 -38.45 3.07
C PHE A 5 -15.44 -39.60 4.04
N ALA A 6 -14.39 -40.38 3.79
CA ALA A 6 -13.91 -41.40 4.72
C ALA A 6 -13.28 -40.76 5.98
N LYS A 7 -12.59 -39.62 5.83
CA LYS A 7 -11.91 -38.91 6.93
C LYS A 7 -12.86 -38.22 7.90
N LEU A 8 -14.09 -37.92 7.47
CA LEU A 8 -15.15 -37.37 8.35
C LEU A 8 -15.53 -38.32 9.51
N ARG A 9 -15.14 -39.59 9.49
CA ARG A 9 -15.39 -40.54 10.59
C ARG A 9 -14.22 -40.66 11.58
N ASP A 10 -13.05 -40.12 11.23
CA ASP A 10 -11.86 -40.14 12.06
C ASP A 10 -11.91 -39.01 13.13
N PRO A 11 -11.91 -39.33 14.44
CA PRO A 11 -11.92 -38.34 15.51
C PRO A 11 -10.68 -37.45 15.55
N GLU A 12 -9.50 -37.98 15.20
CA GLU A 12 -8.25 -37.19 15.18
C GLU A 12 -8.28 -36.18 14.04
N TRP A 13 -8.70 -36.61 12.85
CA TRP A 13 -8.88 -35.72 11.71
C TRP A 13 -9.89 -34.60 12.00
N LYS A 14 -11.02 -34.93 12.65
CA LYS A 14 -12.03 -33.94 13.07
C LYS A 14 -11.46 -32.89 14.01
N LYS A 15 -10.65 -33.32 14.99
CA LYS A 15 -10.00 -32.42 15.95
C LYS A 15 -8.99 -31.53 15.24
N GLN A 16 -8.11 -32.11 14.43
CA GLN A 16 -7.13 -31.35 13.64
C GLN A 16 -7.82 -30.30 12.75
N TRP A 17 -8.88 -30.70 12.03
CA TRP A 17 -9.63 -29.79 11.18
C TRP A 17 -10.29 -28.65 11.96
N ALA A 18 -10.83 -28.93 13.16
CA ALA A 18 -11.38 -27.90 14.03
C ALA A 18 -10.30 -26.92 14.52
N ASP A 19 -9.13 -27.43 14.91
CA ASP A 19 -7.99 -26.62 15.36
C ASP A 19 -7.46 -25.74 14.22
N GLU A 20 -7.30 -26.29 13.00
CA GLU A 20 -6.89 -25.55 11.80
C GLU A 20 -7.89 -24.45 11.40
N ARG A 21 -9.19 -24.72 11.56
CA ARG A 21 -10.24 -23.72 11.32
C ARG A 21 -10.18 -22.58 12.33
N LYS A 22 -10.05 -22.91 13.62
CA LYS A 22 -9.95 -21.92 14.68
C LYS A 22 -8.73 -21.02 14.50
N GLU A 23 -7.59 -21.61 14.14
CA GLU A 23 -6.37 -20.83 13.85
C GLU A 23 -6.54 -19.95 12.62
N ARG A 24 -7.18 -20.45 11.55
CA ARG A 24 -7.49 -19.64 10.36
C ARG A 24 -8.39 -18.45 10.70
N GLU A 25 -9.42 -18.66 11.49
CA GLU A 25 -10.34 -17.60 11.94
C GLU A 25 -9.59 -16.54 12.76
N ARG A 26 -8.73 -16.96 13.69
CA ARG A 26 -7.86 -16.07 14.48
C ARG A 26 -6.96 -15.22 13.60
N LEU A 27 -6.30 -15.83 12.62
CA LEU A 27 -5.40 -15.14 11.69
C LEU A 27 -6.16 -14.12 10.81
N LEU A 28 -7.37 -14.46 10.38
CA LEU A 28 -8.22 -13.53 9.60
C LEU A 28 -8.65 -12.33 10.44
N GLU A 29 -9.03 -12.53 11.70
CA GLU A 29 -9.40 -11.45 12.61
C GLU A 29 -8.21 -10.52 12.93
N GLU A 30 -7.03 -11.10 13.12
CA GLU A 30 -5.78 -10.35 13.32
C GLU A 30 -5.42 -9.54 12.07
N GLN A 31 -5.49 -10.15 10.88
CA GLN A 31 -5.26 -9.46 9.60
C GLN A 31 -6.26 -8.32 9.39
N GLU A 32 -7.55 -8.55 9.66
CA GLU A 32 -8.58 -7.54 9.49
C GLU A 32 -8.41 -6.38 10.48
N THR A 33 -8.01 -6.67 11.72
CA THR A 33 -7.66 -5.66 12.73
C THR A 33 -6.50 -4.78 12.25
N LEU A 34 -5.46 -5.39 11.67
CA LEU A 34 -4.35 -4.65 11.08
C LEU A 34 -4.80 -3.83 9.85
N ARG A 35 -5.61 -4.41 8.98
CA ARG A 35 -6.14 -3.77 7.75
C ARG A 35 -6.89 -2.49 8.10
N LYS A 36 -7.78 -2.52 9.10
CA LYS A 36 -8.52 -1.34 9.60
C LYS A 36 -7.60 -0.21 10.07
N LYS A 37 -6.45 -0.52 10.65
CA LYS A 37 -5.45 0.48 11.08
C LYS A 37 -4.50 0.94 9.98
N THR A 38 -4.65 0.41 8.77
CA THR A 38 -3.68 0.59 7.69
C THR A 38 -4.21 1.52 6.59
N VAL A 39 -3.37 2.45 6.21
CA VAL A 39 -3.53 3.36 5.07
C VAL A 39 -2.52 2.95 4.00
N CYS A 40 -2.93 2.89 2.73
CA CYS A 40 -1.99 2.83 1.62
C CYS A 40 -2.03 4.09 0.75
N PHE A 41 -0.91 4.38 0.08
CA PHE A 41 -0.79 5.52 -0.82
C PHE A 41 -0.68 5.07 -2.26
N THR A 42 -1.34 5.80 -3.14
CA THR A 42 -1.20 5.64 -4.59
C THR A 42 -1.27 6.99 -5.27
N GLY A 43 -0.54 7.17 -6.38
CA GLY A 43 -0.62 8.43 -7.09
C GLY A 43 0.34 8.58 -8.24
N HIS A 44 0.38 9.81 -8.73
CA HIS A 44 1.13 10.17 -9.92
C HIS A 44 2.65 10.07 -9.75
N ARG A 45 3.28 9.85 -10.91
CA ARG A 45 4.73 9.92 -11.10
C ARG A 45 5.18 11.39 -11.26
N PRO A 46 6.48 11.68 -11.11
CA PRO A 46 6.99 13.05 -11.11
C PRO A 46 6.59 13.89 -12.34
N ASN A 47 6.47 13.28 -13.52
CA ASN A 47 6.03 13.94 -14.76
C ASN A 47 4.62 14.57 -14.68
N LYS A 48 3.76 14.11 -13.77
CA LYS A 48 2.43 14.71 -13.51
C LYS A 48 2.40 15.58 -12.25
N LEU A 49 3.54 15.70 -11.56
CA LEU A 49 3.71 16.43 -10.30
C LEU A 49 4.74 17.56 -10.41
N GLY A 50 4.89 18.15 -11.60
CA GLY A 50 5.78 19.30 -11.81
C GLY A 50 7.25 18.96 -12.05
N GLY A 51 7.59 17.66 -12.18
CA GLY A 51 8.94 17.19 -12.49
C GLY A 51 9.59 16.40 -11.36
N TYR A 52 10.84 15.99 -11.59
CA TYR A 52 11.60 15.12 -10.67
C TYR A 52 12.23 15.84 -9.47
N ASP A 53 12.27 17.17 -9.48
CA ASP A 53 12.71 17.94 -8.32
C ASP A 53 11.65 17.93 -7.22
N MET A 54 11.93 17.26 -6.11
CA MET A 54 11.05 17.20 -4.94
C MET A 54 10.81 18.55 -4.26
N LYS A 55 11.62 19.57 -4.58
CA LYS A 55 11.47 20.95 -4.10
C LYS A 55 10.62 21.83 -5.03
N ASN A 56 10.11 21.28 -6.13
CA ASN A 56 9.26 22.05 -7.02
C ASN A 56 7.96 22.48 -6.29
N PRO A 57 7.33 23.60 -6.69
CA PRO A 57 6.17 24.14 -5.99
C PRO A 57 4.98 23.17 -5.84
N LYS A 58 4.76 22.29 -6.83
CA LYS A 58 3.66 21.30 -6.80
C LYS A 58 3.95 20.20 -5.79
N MET A 59 5.20 19.75 -5.68
CA MET A 59 5.62 18.76 -4.67
C MET A 59 5.65 19.31 -3.25
N LEU A 60 6.04 20.58 -3.06
CA LEU A 60 5.96 21.23 -1.75
C LEU A 60 4.51 21.34 -1.26
N LYS A 61 3.58 21.76 -2.13
CA LYS A 61 2.14 21.78 -1.82
C LYS A 61 1.62 20.37 -1.49
N LEU A 62 2.02 19.36 -2.26
CA LEU A 62 1.65 17.97 -2.00
C LEU A 62 2.16 17.52 -0.62
N LYS A 63 3.40 17.85 -0.26
CA LYS A 63 3.97 17.52 1.06
C LYS A 63 3.12 18.11 2.19
N ASP A 64 2.78 19.39 2.10
CA ASP A 64 2.01 20.06 3.15
C ASP A 64 0.61 19.44 3.29
N LYS A 65 -0.04 19.11 2.16
CA LYS A 65 -1.35 18.46 2.17
C LYS A 65 -1.31 17.00 2.64
N LEU A 66 -0.26 16.26 2.31
CA LEU A 66 -0.05 14.91 2.84
C LEU A 66 0.17 14.94 4.36
N LEU A 67 0.93 15.90 4.89
CA LEU A 67 1.12 16.02 6.34
C LEU A 67 -0.21 16.25 7.06
N GLU A 68 -1.05 17.14 6.54
CA GLU A 68 -2.40 17.41 7.06
C GLU A 68 -3.27 16.15 7.04
N VAL A 69 -3.37 15.48 5.89
CA VAL A 69 -4.20 14.26 5.73
C VAL A 69 -3.71 13.11 6.59
N ILE A 70 -2.40 12.87 6.64
CA ILE A 70 -1.84 11.77 7.43
C ILE A 70 -2.08 12.03 8.92
N GLU A 71 -1.88 13.26 9.39
CA GLU A 71 -2.15 13.62 10.77
C GLU A 71 -3.64 13.47 11.12
N GLU A 72 -4.54 13.88 10.23
CA GLU A 72 -5.98 13.68 10.40
C GLU A 72 -6.34 12.19 10.51
N LEU A 73 -5.79 11.35 9.63
CA LEU A 73 -5.99 9.89 9.66
C LEU A 73 -5.46 9.26 10.95
N ILE A 74 -4.35 9.75 11.51
CA ILE A 74 -3.82 9.27 12.79
C ILE A 74 -4.76 9.64 13.94
N ILE A 75 -5.19 10.90 14.01
CA ILE A 75 -5.90 11.44 15.18
C ILE A 75 -7.37 11.05 15.17
N LYS A 76 -8.05 11.14 14.02
CA LYS A 76 -9.51 10.95 13.92
C LYS A 76 -9.91 9.53 13.57
N GLU A 77 -9.13 8.87 12.72
CA GLU A 77 -9.41 7.52 12.20
C GLU A 77 -8.52 6.44 12.84
N GLU A 78 -7.73 6.81 13.86
CA GLU A 78 -6.83 5.94 14.64
C GLU A 78 -5.88 5.08 13.78
N LYS A 79 -5.49 5.60 12.60
CA LYS A 79 -4.59 4.91 11.67
C LYS A 79 -3.17 4.92 12.21
N SER A 80 -2.49 3.79 12.11
CA SER A 80 -1.14 3.60 12.66
C SER A 80 -0.17 2.88 11.74
N ARG A 81 -0.63 2.37 10.59
CA ARG A 81 0.22 1.69 9.60
C ARG A 81 0.06 2.38 8.25
N PHE A 82 1.17 2.71 7.62
CA PHE A 82 1.19 3.51 6.40
C PHE A 82 2.05 2.82 5.33
N ILE A 83 1.41 2.30 4.28
CA ILE A 83 2.07 1.55 3.21
C ILE A 83 2.25 2.42 1.97
N THR A 84 3.48 2.60 1.54
CA THR A 84 3.83 3.11 0.21
C THR A 84 4.42 1.97 -0.62
N GLY A 85 4.54 2.11 -1.94
CA GLY A 85 5.28 1.11 -2.74
C GLY A 85 6.63 1.57 -3.26
N GLY A 86 7.21 2.57 -2.58
CA GLY A 86 8.61 2.99 -2.81
C GLY A 86 8.87 3.61 -4.17
N ALA A 87 7.83 3.99 -4.90
CA ALA A 87 7.92 4.39 -6.28
C ALA A 87 8.19 5.91 -6.43
N LEU A 88 8.90 6.37 -7.47
CA LEU A 88 9.12 7.82 -7.66
C LEU A 88 7.82 8.64 -7.67
N GLY A 89 7.85 9.84 -7.08
CA GLY A 89 6.72 10.78 -7.01
C GLY A 89 5.92 10.67 -5.71
N THR A 90 4.63 10.35 -5.82
CA THR A 90 3.69 10.32 -4.68
C THR A 90 4.17 9.43 -3.53
N ASP A 91 4.60 8.19 -3.82
CA ASP A 91 5.04 7.25 -2.78
C ASP A 91 6.26 7.80 -2.00
N GLN A 92 7.19 8.50 -2.68
CA GLN A 92 8.32 9.15 -1.99
C GLN A 92 7.85 10.27 -1.07
N ALA A 93 6.97 11.15 -1.55
CA ALA A 93 6.43 12.23 -0.74
C ALA A 93 5.71 11.69 0.50
N ALA A 94 4.84 10.68 0.33
CA ALA A 94 4.12 10.04 1.41
C ALA A 94 5.06 9.39 2.45
N CYS A 95 6.04 8.60 1.99
CA CYS A 95 7.03 7.96 2.87
C CYS A 95 7.75 8.98 3.77
N TRP A 96 8.20 10.09 3.18
CA TRP A 96 8.88 11.13 3.96
C TRP A 96 7.93 11.88 4.90
N CYS A 97 6.68 12.12 4.50
CA CYS A 97 5.68 12.74 5.39
C CYS A 97 5.37 11.85 6.60
N VAL A 98 5.19 10.54 6.40
CA VAL A 98 5.01 9.58 7.50
C VAL A 98 6.25 9.58 8.41
N HIS A 99 7.46 9.53 7.84
CA HIS A 99 8.70 9.59 8.61
C HIS A 99 8.82 10.88 9.45
N ILE A 100 8.41 12.03 8.91
CA ILE A 100 8.37 13.30 9.65
C ILE A 100 7.39 13.20 10.81
N LEU A 101 6.17 12.72 10.57
CA LEU A 101 5.12 12.61 11.57
C LEU A 101 5.42 11.59 12.67
N LYS A 102 6.26 10.58 12.42
CA LYS A 102 6.74 9.65 13.47
C LYS A 102 7.43 10.35 14.64
N LYS A 103 8.04 11.52 14.42
CA LYS A 103 8.61 12.30 15.53
C LYS A 103 7.55 12.77 16.53
N LYS A 104 6.34 13.07 16.03
CA LYS A 104 5.18 13.46 16.83
C LYS A 104 4.36 12.25 17.29
N PHE A 105 4.30 11.20 16.47
CA PHE A 105 3.52 9.98 16.71
C PHE A 105 4.42 8.73 16.62
N PRO A 106 5.23 8.42 17.64
CA PRO A 106 6.23 7.34 17.56
C PRO A 106 5.65 5.93 17.35
N HIS A 107 4.35 5.76 17.61
CA HIS A 107 3.65 4.48 17.48
C HIS A 107 3.32 4.12 16.03
N ILE A 108 3.32 5.07 15.08
CA ILE A 108 2.98 4.78 13.69
C ILE A 108 4.13 4.05 12.98
N LYS A 109 3.77 3.26 11.96
CA LYS A 109 4.68 2.45 11.15
C LYS A 109 4.70 2.93 9.70
N ASN A 110 5.91 3.16 9.18
CA ASN A 110 6.19 3.47 7.79
C ASN A 110 6.63 2.20 7.07
N ILE A 111 5.81 1.72 6.14
CA ILE A 111 5.95 0.42 5.46
C ILE A 111 6.18 0.67 3.97
N ILE A 112 7.14 -0.04 3.39
CA ILE A 112 7.43 0.03 1.95
C ILE A 112 7.20 -1.34 1.32
N ALA A 113 6.18 -1.44 0.47
CA ALA A 113 5.88 -2.61 -0.34
C ALA A 113 6.58 -2.52 -1.70
N THR A 114 7.73 -3.17 -1.84
CA THR A 114 8.47 -3.19 -3.10
C THR A 114 7.90 -4.26 -4.03
N PRO A 115 7.69 -3.97 -5.33
CA PRO A 115 7.16 -4.97 -6.26
C PRO A 115 8.18 -6.05 -6.61
N PHE A 116 9.47 -5.72 -6.61
CA PHE A 116 10.60 -6.61 -6.86
C PHE A 116 11.90 -5.96 -6.38
N LYS A 117 12.95 -6.77 -6.20
CA LYS A 117 14.21 -6.33 -5.59
C LYS A 117 14.92 -5.17 -6.32
N GLU A 118 15.00 -5.21 -7.65
CA GLU A 118 15.73 -4.20 -8.45
C GLU A 118 14.85 -3.05 -8.98
N GLN A 119 13.82 -2.62 -8.22
CA GLN A 119 12.86 -1.59 -8.68
C GLN A 119 13.54 -0.29 -9.17
N ASP A 120 14.66 0.09 -8.57
CA ASP A 120 15.38 1.33 -8.85
C ASP A 120 16.45 1.20 -9.94
N LYS A 121 16.62 0.02 -10.56
CA LYS A 121 17.74 -0.30 -11.48
C LYS A 121 18.00 0.76 -12.55
N VAL A 122 16.93 1.31 -13.13
CA VAL A 122 16.98 2.30 -14.22
C VAL A 122 16.89 3.76 -13.76
N TRP A 123 16.89 4.02 -12.45
CA TRP A 123 16.83 5.37 -11.89
C TRP A 123 18.20 6.05 -11.87
N SER A 124 18.20 7.38 -11.81
CA SER A 124 19.43 8.17 -11.66
C SER A 124 20.13 7.89 -10.33
N ALA A 125 21.42 8.23 -10.22
CA ALA A 125 22.18 8.05 -8.98
C ALA A 125 21.51 8.73 -7.78
N ASP A 126 21.04 9.97 -7.95
CA ASP A 126 20.34 10.71 -6.90
C ASP A 126 19.03 10.03 -6.50
N GLN A 127 18.26 9.53 -7.47
CA GLN A 127 17.02 8.81 -7.21
C GLN A 127 17.25 7.52 -6.44
N LYS A 128 18.28 6.75 -6.81
CA LYS A 128 18.71 5.53 -6.09
C LYS A 128 19.16 5.85 -4.66
N MET A 129 19.94 6.92 -4.48
CA MET A 129 20.36 7.38 -3.15
C MET A 129 19.15 7.70 -2.27
N TRP A 130 18.17 8.45 -2.78
CA TRP A 130 16.97 8.79 -2.01
C TRP A 130 16.10 7.57 -1.72
N TYR A 131 15.98 6.64 -2.68
CA TYR A 131 15.27 5.39 -2.48
C TYR A 131 15.92 4.53 -1.41
N LYS A 132 17.24 4.37 -1.44
CA LYS A 132 17.99 3.67 -0.38
C LYS A 132 17.70 4.28 0.99
N ARG A 133 17.74 5.62 1.10
CA ARG A 133 17.40 6.31 2.36
C ARG A 133 15.96 6.04 2.79
N MET A 134 15.01 5.93 1.87
CA MET A 134 13.63 5.54 2.22
C MET A 134 13.58 4.14 2.82
N LEU A 135 14.29 3.18 2.22
CA LEU A 135 14.39 1.82 2.76
C LEU A 135 15.06 1.82 4.15
N ASP A 136 16.15 2.59 4.33
CA ASP A 136 16.89 2.66 5.59
C ASP A 136 16.04 3.22 6.76
N VAL A 137 15.02 4.06 6.48
CA VAL A 137 14.13 4.65 7.51
C VAL A 137 12.77 3.95 7.64
N ALA A 138 12.49 2.93 6.81
CA ALA A 138 11.25 2.17 6.89
C ALA A 138 11.26 1.27 8.14
N ASP A 139 10.09 1.11 8.77
CA ASP A 139 9.93 0.13 9.86
C ASP A 139 9.83 -1.30 9.32
N GLU A 140 9.29 -1.44 8.10
CA GLU A 140 9.02 -2.72 7.46
C GLU A 140 9.18 -2.56 5.95
N ILE A 141 9.87 -3.51 5.32
CA ILE A 141 10.00 -3.61 3.87
C ILE A 141 9.42 -4.95 3.45
N VAL A 142 8.44 -4.92 2.56
CA VAL A 142 7.76 -6.11 2.06
C VAL A 142 8.10 -6.30 0.59
N ASN A 143 8.81 -7.38 0.26
CA ASN A 143 9.03 -7.74 -1.14
C ASN A 143 7.85 -8.56 -1.67
N VAL A 144 6.95 -7.91 -2.40
CA VAL A 144 5.65 -8.49 -2.77
C VAL A 144 5.80 -9.69 -3.71
N GLU A 145 6.83 -9.74 -4.56
CA GLU A 145 7.05 -10.90 -5.45
C GLU A 145 7.39 -12.20 -4.71
N GLU A 146 7.84 -12.10 -3.45
CA GLU A 146 8.17 -13.26 -2.60
C GLU A 146 6.94 -13.84 -1.91
N LEU A 147 5.80 -13.15 -1.94
CA LEU A 147 4.55 -13.60 -1.35
C LEU A 147 3.76 -14.48 -2.32
N ASP A 148 3.46 -15.72 -1.93
CA ASP A 148 2.79 -16.71 -2.79
C ASP A 148 1.49 -16.20 -3.44
N LYS A 149 0.67 -15.45 -2.69
CA LYS A 149 -0.59 -14.85 -3.19
C LYS A 149 -0.36 -13.84 -4.33
N TYR A 150 0.79 -13.16 -4.34
CA TYR A 150 1.09 -12.05 -5.26
C TYR A 150 2.17 -12.38 -6.29
N LYS A 151 2.67 -13.62 -6.27
CA LYS A 151 3.67 -14.11 -7.21
C LYS A 151 3.12 -14.13 -8.64
N VAL A 152 3.94 -13.69 -9.59
CA VAL A 152 3.61 -13.75 -11.03
C VAL A 152 4.32 -14.95 -11.64
N ASN A 153 3.54 -15.92 -12.12
CA ASN A 153 4.07 -17.11 -12.79
C ASN A 153 4.63 -16.75 -14.17
N GLY A 154 5.80 -17.28 -14.50
CA GLY A 154 6.45 -17.08 -15.80
C GLY A 154 7.34 -15.82 -15.90
N ASP A 155 7.36 -14.97 -14.88
CA ASP A 155 8.25 -13.81 -14.81
C ASP A 155 9.60 -14.16 -14.17
N LYS A 156 10.65 -13.43 -14.55
CA LYS A 156 11.97 -13.54 -13.93
C LYS A 156 11.97 -12.86 -12.55
N PRO A 157 12.29 -13.55 -11.44
CA PRO A 157 12.39 -12.94 -10.12
C PRO A 157 13.38 -11.77 -10.07
N GLY A 158 13.06 -10.72 -9.31
CA GLY A 158 13.93 -9.54 -9.15
C GLY A 158 13.92 -8.56 -10.33
N GLU A 159 13.39 -8.95 -11.49
CA GLU A 159 13.33 -8.07 -12.68
C GLU A 159 11.99 -7.34 -12.82
N PHE A 160 12.00 -6.25 -13.60
CA PHE A 160 10.82 -5.46 -13.90
C PHE A 160 9.77 -6.27 -14.69
N SER A 161 8.52 -6.18 -14.21
CA SER A 161 7.35 -6.62 -14.95
C SER A 161 6.16 -5.73 -14.59
N PRO A 162 5.34 -5.28 -15.57
CA PRO A 162 4.10 -4.56 -15.29
C PRO A 162 3.16 -5.33 -14.36
N ALA A 163 3.14 -6.67 -14.45
CA ALA A 163 2.31 -7.51 -13.59
C ALA A 163 2.74 -7.41 -12.12
N LYS A 164 4.04 -7.40 -11.83
CA LYS A 164 4.55 -7.22 -10.46
C LYS A 164 4.21 -5.85 -9.88
N MET A 165 4.25 -4.80 -10.70
CA MET A 165 3.83 -3.45 -10.29
C MET A 165 2.35 -3.45 -9.88
N GLN A 166 1.51 -4.15 -10.65
CA GLN A 166 0.10 -4.31 -10.33
C GLN A 166 -0.11 -5.17 -9.07
N LYS A 167 0.61 -6.29 -8.93
CA LYS A 167 0.53 -7.16 -7.75
C LYS A 167 0.94 -6.47 -6.46
N ARG A 168 1.94 -5.57 -6.52
CA ARG A 168 2.24 -4.66 -5.41
C ARG A 168 1.06 -3.78 -5.04
N ASN A 169 0.37 -3.19 -6.02
CA ASN A 169 -0.81 -2.38 -5.74
C ASN A 169 -1.92 -3.23 -5.11
N GLU A 170 -2.16 -4.44 -5.62
CA GLU A 170 -3.13 -5.38 -5.05
C GLU A 170 -2.79 -5.72 -3.59
N TYR A 171 -1.52 -5.99 -3.27
CA TYR A 171 -1.06 -6.18 -1.89
C TYR A 171 -1.40 -4.98 -1.00
N MET A 172 -1.06 -3.76 -1.44
CA MET A 172 -1.34 -2.56 -0.64
C MET A 172 -2.85 -2.36 -0.40
N ILE A 173 -3.67 -2.61 -1.42
CA ILE A 173 -5.13 -2.52 -1.31
C ILE A 173 -5.66 -3.57 -0.34
N ASP A 174 -5.29 -4.84 -0.52
CA ASP A 174 -5.76 -5.95 0.32
C ASP A 174 -5.42 -5.76 1.80
N HIS A 175 -4.33 -5.05 2.11
CA HIS A 175 -3.83 -4.86 3.48
C HIS A 175 -4.15 -3.46 4.04
N SER A 176 -5.02 -2.68 3.40
CA SER A 176 -5.44 -1.36 3.89
C SER A 176 -6.96 -1.18 3.84
N GLU A 177 -7.50 -0.47 4.82
CA GLU A 177 -8.88 0.00 4.76
C GLU A 177 -8.95 1.36 4.05
N THR A 178 -7.97 2.22 4.30
CA THR A 178 -7.97 3.59 3.76
C THR A 178 -6.94 3.74 2.65
N ILE A 179 -7.33 4.42 1.57
CA ILE A 179 -6.49 4.67 0.40
C ILE A 179 -6.36 6.18 0.22
N VAL A 180 -5.14 6.71 0.36
CA VAL A 180 -4.85 8.11 0.02
C VAL A 180 -4.36 8.15 -1.43
N ALA A 181 -5.15 8.79 -2.30
CA ALA A 181 -4.94 8.79 -3.74
C ALA A 181 -4.64 10.19 -4.29
N VAL A 182 -3.41 10.43 -4.75
CA VAL A 182 -3.05 11.67 -5.47
C VAL A 182 -3.38 11.47 -6.96
N TYR A 183 -4.57 11.91 -7.37
CA TYR A 183 -5.17 11.46 -8.63
C TYR A 183 -6.07 12.49 -9.30
N ASP A 184 -5.86 12.71 -10.61
CA ASP A 184 -6.59 13.66 -11.46
C ASP A 184 -7.75 13.03 -12.27
N GLY A 185 -7.98 11.72 -12.18
CA GLY A 185 -8.99 11.04 -13.00
C GLY A 185 -8.48 10.44 -14.32
N SER A 186 -7.23 10.71 -14.69
CA SER A 186 -6.63 10.25 -15.95
C SER A 186 -6.19 8.78 -15.95
N LYS A 187 -6.10 8.15 -17.12
CA LYS A 187 -5.59 6.77 -17.25
C LYS A 187 -4.16 6.67 -16.71
N SER A 188 -3.95 5.79 -15.72
CA SER A 188 -2.67 5.61 -15.02
C SER A 188 -2.69 4.32 -14.18
N GLY A 189 -1.55 3.95 -13.59
CA GLY A 189 -1.49 2.87 -12.59
C GLY A 189 -2.37 3.15 -11.37
N THR A 190 -2.52 4.41 -10.97
CA THR A 190 -3.43 4.83 -9.89
C THR A 190 -4.88 4.50 -10.24
N ARG A 191 -5.32 4.73 -11.48
CA ARG A 191 -6.66 4.31 -11.94
C ARG A 191 -6.87 2.80 -11.77
N ASN A 192 -5.88 1.99 -12.15
CA ASN A 192 -5.96 0.53 -12.02
C ASN A 192 -6.01 0.10 -10.55
N CYS A 193 -5.24 0.76 -9.68
CA CYS A 193 -5.25 0.56 -8.24
C CYS A 193 -6.65 0.84 -7.64
N LEU A 194 -7.24 2.00 -7.95
CA LEU A 194 -8.58 2.37 -7.45
C LEU A 194 -9.69 1.49 -8.05
N TYR A 195 -9.52 1.03 -9.30
CA TYR A 195 -10.44 0.08 -9.91
C TYR A 195 -10.41 -1.28 -9.22
N TYR A 196 -9.21 -1.76 -8.84
CA TYR A 196 -9.06 -2.98 -8.06
C TYR A 196 -9.73 -2.85 -6.68
N ALA A 197 -9.50 -1.75 -5.96
CA ALA A 197 -10.15 -1.48 -4.68
C ALA A 197 -11.69 -1.54 -4.75
N ARG A 198 -12.28 -1.03 -5.83
CA ARG A 198 -13.74 -1.11 -6.04
C ARG A 198 -14.25 -2.52 -6.31
N LYS A 199 -13.39 -3.41 -6.80
CA LYS A 199 -13.75 -4.80 -7.16
C LYS A 199 -13.62 -5.78 -6.00
N THR A 200 -12.79 -5.47 -5.01
CA THR A 200 -12.53 -6.38 -3.88
C THR A 200 -13.62 -6.34 -2.81
N TYR A 201 -14.50 -5.33 -2.83
CA TYR A 201 -15.59 -5.15 -1.85
C TYR A 201 -15.11 -5.21 -0.38
N LEU A 202 -13.89 -4.75 -0.11
CA LEU A 202 -13.31 -4.75 1.25
C LEU A 202 -13.70 -3.49 2.07
N GLY A 203 -14.70 -2.73 1.63
CA GLY A 203 -15.18 -1.53 2.34
C GLY A 203 -14.18 -0.38 2.42
N HIS A 204 -13.42 -0.11 1.34
CA HIS A 204 -12.37 0.91 1.38
C HIS A 204 -12.90 2.34 1.51
N GLN A 205 -12.15 3.16 2.25
CA GLN A 205 -12.29 4.62 2.25
C GLN A 205 -11.25 5.23 1.29
N ILE A 206 -11.67 6.04 0.32
CA ILE A 206 -10.75 6.70 -0.62
C ILE A 206 -10.67 8.19 -0.28
N TRP A 207 -9.48 8.62 0.12
CA TRP A 207 -9.11 10.00 0.39
C TRP A 207 -8.34 10.54 -0.81
N ARG A 208 -9.03 11.19 -1.74
CA ARG A 208 -8.47 11.64 -3.00
C ARG A 208 -7.99 13.08 -2.88
N LEU A 209 -6.70 13.31 -3.17
CA LEU A 209 -6.12 14.64 -3.33
C LEU A 209 -6.04 14.97 -4.83
N HIS A 210 -6.74 16.01 -5.28
CA HIS A 210 -6.75 16.38 -6.70
C HIS A 210 -5.55 17.28 -7.07
N PRO A 211 -4.56 16.79 -7.83
CA PRO A 211 -3.29 17.50 -8.04
C PRO A 211 -3.43 18.82 -8.82
N ASP A 212 -4.49 18.97 -9.60
CA ASP A 212 -4.73 20.18 -10.41
C ASP A 212 -5.67 21.19 -9.73
N PHE A 213 -6.26 20.84 -8.59
CA PHE A 213 -7.12 21.72 -7.78
C PHE A 213 -6.50 21.92 -6.40
N ASN A 214 -5.23 22.37 -6.37
CA ASN A 214 -4.47 22.61 -5.14
C ASN A 214 -4.51 21.45 -4.12
N PHE A 215 -4.63 20.21 -4.59
CA PHE A 215 -4.79 19.03 -3.74
C PHE A 215 -5.99 19.14 -2.79
N GLU A 216 -7.10 19.68 -3.27
CA GLU A 216 -8.39 19.58 -2.59
C GLU A 216 -8.72 18.12 -2.31
N LEU A 217 -9.21 17.88 -1.10
CA LEU A 217 -9.50 16.56 -0.57
C LEU A 217 -10.97 16.21 -0.84
N ASP A 218 -11.18 15.09 -1.51
CA ASP A 218 -12.48 14.45 -1.70
C ASP A 218 -12.46 13.07 -1.04
N ILE A 219 -13.46 12.76 -0.22
CA ILE A 219 -13.53 11.50 0.53
C ILE A 219 -14.73 10.70 0.04
N THR A 220 -14.47 9.49 -0.45
CA THR A 220 -15.51 8.55 -0.88
C THR A 220 -15.45 7.27 -0.06
N TYR A 221 -16.61 6.82 0.41
CA TYR A 221 -16.78 5.57 1.14
C TYR A 221 -17.43 4.52 0.23
N PHE A 222 -16.83 3.32 0.13
CA PHE A 222 -17.49 2.17 -0.49
C PHE A 222 -18.03 1.27 0.61
N VAL A 223 -19.31 0.96 0.54
CA VAL A 223 -19.90 -0.09 1.37
C VAL A 223 -19.43 -1.42 0.78
N GLY A 224 -18.75 -2.24 1.60
CA GLY A 224 -18.39 -3.62 1.26
C GLY A 224 -19.59 -4.54 1.29
#